data_AF-A0A520QRV1-F1
#
_entry.id   AF-A0A520QRV1-F1
#
_cell.length_a   1.000
_cell.length_b   1.000
_cell.length_c   1.000
_cell.angle_alpha   90.00
_cell.angle_beta   90.00
_cell.angle_gamma   90.00
#
_symmetry.space_group_name_H-M   'P 1'
#
loop_
_entity.id
_entity.type
_entity.pdbx_description
1 polymer ?
#
loop_
_entity_poly.entity_id
_entity_poly.type
_entity_poly.pdbx_seq_one_letter_code
_entity_poly.pdbx_strand_id
1 'polypeptide(L)'
;MSAHATLAHDVGKYIARIARNVPETGAFPGALVPLLAKDLYEAPGGGRPSARFAALAAELPPHAALEEAEAHLRAIDALEDDVRGGDEAACREACRRALAVERLLRGYAAEGA
;
A
#
# COMPACT_ATOMS: atom_id res chain seq x y z
N MET A 1 7.44 2.75 19.17
CA MET A 1 6.18 2.95 18.42
C MET A 1 5.19 1.90 18.89
N SER A 2 3.90 2.24 19.00
CA SER A 2 2.85 1.23 19.15
C SER A 2 2.74 0.40 17.87
N ALA A 3 2.15 -0.80 17.94
CA ALA A 3 1.89 -1.63 16.75
C ALA A 3 1.01 -0.89 15.72
N HIS A 4 0.03 -0.13 16.20
CA HIS A 4 -0.79 0.80 15.42
C HIS A 4 0.06 1.82 14.63
N ALA A 5 0.96 2.55 15.30
CA ALA A 5 1.84 3.52 14.65
C ALA A 5 2.81 2.84 13.67
N THR A 6 3.24 1.62 13.97
CA THR A 6 4.12 0.83 13.11
C THR A 6 3.43 0.42 11.82
N LEU A 7 2.15 0.01 11.85
CA LEU A 7 1.36 -0.28 10.64
C LEU A 7 1.24 0.94 9.73
N ALA A 8 0.85 2.09 10.29
CA ALA A 8 0.70 3.32 9.51
C ALA A 8 2.04 3.76 8.89
N HIS A 9 3.15 3.58 9.60
CA HIS A 9 4.47 3.97 9.13
C HIS A 9 5.09 2.97 8.15
N ASP A 10 5.21 1.70 8.53
CA ASP A 10 5.98 0.69 7.78
C ASP A 10 5.23 0.15 6.56
N VAL A 11 3.89 0.22 6.59
CA VAL A 11 3.05 -0.22 5.46
C VAL A 11 2.41 1.00 4.80
N GLY A 12 1.55 1.72 5.52
CA GLY A 12 0.71 2.76 4.93
C GLY A 12 1.50 3.87 4.23
N LYS A 13 2.46 4.47 4.92
CA LYS A 13 3.29 5.55 4.35
C LYS A 13 4.14 5.09 3.17
N TYR A 14 4.73 3.88 3.24
CA TYR A 14 5.63 3.42 2.18
C TYR A 14 4.87 2.98 0.94
N ILE A 15 3.76 2.24 1.09
CA ILE A 15 3.00 1.74 -0.07
C ILE A 15 2.38 2.88 -0.89
N ALA A 16 1.99 3.98 -0.25
CA ALA A 16 1.36 5.12 -0.90
C ALA A 16 2.35 6.22 -1.36
N ARG A 17 3.65 6.09 -1.09
CA ARG A 17 4.62 7.16 -1.31
C ARG A 17 4.69 7.60 -2.77
N ILE A 18 4.88 6.69 -3.72
CA ILE A 18 4.85 7.05 -5.14
C ILE A 18 3.43 7.36 -5.62
N ALA A 19 2.42 6.64 -5.14
CA ALA A 19 1.02 6.87 -5.52
C ALA A 19 0.57 8.32 -5.28
N ARG A 20 1.03 8.97 -4.20
CA ARG A 20 0.77 10.40 -3.90
C ARG A 20 1.35 11.39 -4.92
N ASN A 21 2.33 10.97 -5.71
CA ASN A 21 3.00 11.81 -6.71
C ASN A 21 2.47 11.57 -8.13
N VAL A 22 1.55 10.62 -8.30
CA VAL A 22 0.93 10.33 -9.60
C VAL A 22 -0.22 11.31 -9.85
N PRO A 23 -0.25 12.00 -11.01
CA PRO A 23 -1.38 12.83 -11.39
C PRO A 23 -2.68 12.02 -11.52
N GLU A 24 -3.78 12.55 -10.98
CA GLU A 24 -5.11 11.91 -11.07
C GLU A 24 -5.60 11.79 -12.51
N THR A 25 -5.18 12.72 -13.39
CA THR A 25 -5.61 12.82 -14.78
C THR A 25 -4.43 12.96 -15.74
N GLY A 26 -4.69 12.77 -17.04
CA GLY A 26 -3.64 12.76 -18.08
C GLY A 26 -2.99 11.39 -18.22
N ALA A 27 -1.91 11.27 -19.00
CA ALA A 27 -1.18 10.02 -19.19
C ALA A 27 -0.41 9.62 -17.93
N PHE A 28 -0.27 8.31 -17.67
CA PHE A 28 0.51 7.84 -16.53
C PHE A 28 2.00 8.12 -16.77
N PRO A 29 2.73 8.77 -15.83
CA PRO A 29 4.15 9.04 -16.03
C PRO A 29 4.95 7.73 -16.00
N GLY A 30 5.36 7.23 -17.17
CA GLY A 30 6.10 5.96 -17.29
C GLY A 30 7.36 5.88 -16.43
N ALA A 31 8.02 7.02 -16.19
CA ALA A 31 9.19 7.12 -15.30
C ALA A 31 8.88 6.79 -13.83
N LEU A 32 7.61 6.87 -13.40
CA LEU A 32 7.19 6.51 -12.05
C LEU A 32 6.88 5.03 -11.90
N VAL A 33 6.69 4.27 -12.98
CA VAL A 33 6.32 2.85 -12.92
C VAL A 33 7.32 2.01 -12.11
N PRO A 34 8.65 2.09 -12.34
CA PRO A 34 9.61 1.31 -11.55
C PRO A 34 9.63 1.71 -10.07
N LEU A 35 9.38 2.99 -9.77
CA LEU A 35 9.33 3.49 -8.39
C LEU A 35 8.05 3.04 -7.68
N LEU A 36 6.93 3.05 -8.39
CA LEU A 36 5.65 2.54 -7.90
C LEU A 36 5.78 1.05 -7.61
N ALA A 37 6.26 0.25 -8.56
CA ALA A 37 6.45 -1.19 -8.39
C ALA A 37 7.34 -1.50 -7.17
N LYS A 38 8.39 -0.71 -6.94
CA LYS A 38 9.23 -0.84 -5.75
C LYS A 38 8.43 -0.61 -4.47
N ASP A 39 7.66 0.47 -4.37
CA ASP A 39 6.86 0.76 -3.17
C ASP A 39 5.77 -0.29 -2.90
N LEU A 40 5.20 -0.88 -3.96
CA LEU A 40 4.11 -1.85 -3.86
C LEU A 40 4.59 -3.28 -3.53
N TYR A 41 5.78 -3.66 -4.02
CA TYR A 41 6.23 -5.06 -4.00
C TYR A 41 7.54 -5.27 -3.23
N GLU A 42 8.25 -4.21 -2.84
CA GLU A 42 9.52 -4.27 -2.12
C GLU A 42 9.47 -3.41 -0.85
N ALA A 43 9.24 -4.04 0.29
CA ALA A 43 9.27 -3.38 1.60
C ALA A 43 10.71 -2.99 2.01
N PRO A 44 10.88 -1.92 2.83
CA PRO A 44 12.16 -1.59 3.43
C PRO A 44 12.69 -2.77 4.27
N GLY A 45 13.90 -3.25 3.94
CA GLY A 45 14.50 -4.43 4.61
C GLY A 45 14.21 -5.77 3.91
N GLY A 46 13.50 -5.75 2.77
CA GLY A 46 13.15 -6.93 1.98
C GLY A 46 11.74 -7.46 2.28
N GLY A 47 11.20 -8.24 1.35
CA GLY A 47 9.85 -8.80 1.44
C GLY A 47 8.75 -7.90 0.88
N ARG A 48 7.50 -8.36 0.95
CA ARG A 48 6.33 -7.64 0.39
C ARG A 48 5.65 -6.79 1.48
N PRO A 49 5.13 -5.58 1.14
CA PRO A 49 4.30 -4.81 2.05
C PRO A 49 3.09 -5.59 2.62
N SER A 50 2.46 -6.45 1.81
CA SER A 50 1.36 -7.32 2.26
C SER A 50 1.79 -8.34 3.32
N ALA A 51 2.96 -8.94 3.17
CA ALA A 51 3.54 -9.84 4.17
C ALA A 51 3.89 -9.10 5.46
N ARG A 52 4.47 -7.89 5.35
CA ARG A 52 4.76 -7.02 6.51
C ARG A 52 3.48 -6.63 7.24
N PHE A 53 2.44 -6.27 6.51
CA PHE A 53 1.11 -5.99 7.06
C PHE A 53 0.57 -7.21 7.83
N ALA A 54 0.55 -8.39 7.21
CA ALA A 54 0.02 -9.60 7.83
C ALA A 54 0.73 -9.94 9.16
N ALA A 55 2.06 -9.80 9.19
CA ALA A 55 2.84 -10.04 10.41
C ALA A 55 2.47 -9.08 11.55
N LEU A 56 2.26 -7.80 11.26
CA LEU A 56 1.88 -6.80 12.25
C LEU A 56 0.40 -6.92 12.67
N ALA A 57 -0.49 -7.19 11.72
CA ALA A 57 -1.92 -7.31 11.96
C ALA A 57 -2.26 -8.55 12.83
N ALA A 58 -1.47 -9.61 12.76
CA ALA A 58 -1.64 -10.81 13.58
C ALA A 58 -1.44 -10.56 15.09
N GLU A 59 -0.76 -9.48 15.48
CA GLU A 59 -0.54 -9.09 16.88
C GLU A 59 -1.65 -8.19 17.43
N LEU A 60 -2.64 -7.85 16.59
CA LEU A 60 -3.67 -6.87 16.91
C LEU A 60 -5.06 -7.52 16.95
N PRO A 61 -6.00 -6.97 17.73
CA PRO A 61 -7.37 -7.44 17.70
C PRO A 61 -7.99 -7.22 16.31
N PRO A 62 -8.94 -8.08 15.88
CA PRO A 62 -9.67 -7.90 14.63
C PRO A 62 -10.29 -6.50 14.53
N HIS A 63 -10.19 -5.90 13.35
CA HIS A 63 -10.70 -4.56 13.10
C HIS A 63 -11.08 -4.41 11.63
N ALA A 64 -12.23 -3.78 11.34
CA ALA A 64 -12.72 -3.62 9.97
C ALA A 64 -11.71 -2.91 9.05
N ALA A 65 -10.99 -1.90 9.58
CA ALA A 65 -9.96 -1.20 8.80
C ALA A 65 -8.77 -2.11 8.43
N LEU A 66 -8.45 -3.11 9.26
CA LEU A 66 -7.40 -4.09 8.96
C LEU A 66 -7.87 -5.08 7.89
N GLU A 67 -9.11 -5.57 7.99
CA GLU A 67 -9.72 -6.45 6.98
C GLU A 67 -9.79 -5.77 5.60
N GLU A 68 -10.22 -4.50 5.57
CA GLU A 68 -10.30 -3.72 4.33
C GLU A 68 -8.91 -3.41 3.75
N ALA A 69 -7.94 -3.05 4.61
CA ALA A 69 -6.56 -2.84 4.18
C ALA A 69 -5.95 -4.12 3.59
N GLU A 70 -6.22 -5.28 4.20
CA GLU A 70 -5.79 -6.58 3.69
C GLU A 70 -6.36 -6.87 2.30
N ALA A 71 -7.66 -6.61 2.10
CA ALA A 71 -8.31 -6.79 0.81
C ALA A 71 -7.68 -5.90 -0.29
N HIS A 72 -7.36 -4.64 0.05
CA HIS A 72 -6.65 -3.75 -0.87
C HIS A 72 -5.23 -4.26 -1.19
N LEU A 73 -4.48 -4.72 -0.18
CA LEU A 73 -3.13 -5.27 -0.36
C LEU A 73 -3.13 -6.52 -1.25
N ARG A 74 -4.04 -7.46 -1.03
CA ARG A 74 -4.19 -8.65 -1.90
C ARG A 74 -4.50 -8.27 -3.34
N ALA A 75 -5.36 -7.27 -3.54
CA ALA A 75 -5.66 -6.80 -4.89
C ALA A 75 -4.49 -6.04 -5.54
N ILE A 76 -3.65 -5.35 -4.77
CA ILE A 76 -2.40 -4.77 -5.28
C ILE A 76 -1.43 -5.88 -5.71
N ASP A 77 -1.31 -6.95 -4.91
CA ASP A 77 -0.46 -8.10 -5.23
C ASP A 77 -0.91 -8.78 -6.53
N ALA A 78 -2.21 -8.87 -6.78
CA ALA A 78 -2.77 -9.43 -8.01
C ALA A 78 -2.48 -8.60 -9.28
N LEU A 79 -2.06 -7.33 -9.14
CA LEU A 79 -1.74 -6.43 -10.26
C LEU A 79 -0.25 -6.43 -10.63
N GLU A 80 0.58 -7.24 -9.97
CA GLU A 80 2.05 -7.12 -10.05
C GLU A 80 2.60 -7.18 -11.47
N ASP A 81 2.19 -8.17 -12.26
CA ASP A 81 2.72 -8.34 -13.62
C ASP A 81 2.32 -7.17 -14.52
N ASP A 82 1.06 -6.71 -14.42
CA ASP A 82 0.55 -5.59 -15.21
C ASP A 82 1.22 -4.26 -14.82
N VAL A 83 1.40 -4.01 -13.51
CA VAL A 83 2.11 -2.83 -13.01
C VAL A 83 3.57 -2.85 -13.46
N ARG A 84 4.26 -3.98 -13.33
CA ARG A 84 5.65 -4.12 -13.80
C ARG A 84 5.77 -4.01 -15.32
N GLY A 85 4.73 -4.43 -16.05
CA GLY A 85 4.59 -4.25 -17.49
C GLY A 85 4.28 -2.82 -17.91
N GLY A 86 3.97 -1.93 -16.97
CA GLY A 86 3.62 -0.53 -17.24
C GLY A 86 2.21 -0.34 -17.80
N ASP A 87 1.30 -1.29 -17.57
CA ASP A 87 -0.11 -1.10 -17.92
C ASP A 87 -0.69 0.06 -17.12
N GLU A 88 -1.19 1.07 -17.84
CA GLU A 88 -1.64 2.32 -17.23
C GLU A 88 -2.86 2.10 -16.32
N ALA A 89 -3.79 1.22 -16.70
CA ALA A 89 -4.99 0.96 -15.91
C ALA A 89 -4.64 0.28 -14.59
N ALA A 90 -3.77 -0.73 -14.63
CA ALA A 90 -3.25 -1.42 -13.45
C ALA A 90 -2.46 -0.48 -12.54
N CYS A 91 -1.60 0.38 -13.10
CA CYS A 91 -0.85 1.37 -12.32
C CYS A 91 -1.78 2.33 -11.58
N ARG A 92 -2.83 2.82 -12.24
CA ARG A 92 -3.83 3.71 -11.61
C ARG A 92 -4.64 2.99 -10.53
N GLU A 93 -5.08 1.77 -10.80
CA GLU A 93 -5.79 0.96 -9.82
C GLU A 93 -4.94 0.70 -8.57
N ALA A 94 -3.66 0.34 -8.77
CA ALA A 94 -2.72 0.13 -7.70
C ALA A 94 -2.49 1.41 -6.88
N CYS A 95 -2.35 2.58 -7.52
CA CYS A 95 -2.27 3.87 -6.82
C CYS A 95 -3.51 4.14 -5.95
N ARG A 96 -4.72 3.94 -6.50
CA ARG A 96 -5.96 4.14 -5.74
C ARG A 96 -6.04 3.23 -4.52
N ARG A 97 -5.67 1.95 -4.68
CA ARG A 97 -5.65 0.99 -3.58
C ARG A 97 -4.59 1.33 -2.52
N ALA A 98 -3.39 1.71 -2.94
CA ALA A 98 -2.32 2.08 -2.02
C ALA A 98 -2.70 3.31 -1.17
N LEU A 99 -3.33 4.32 -1.78
CA LEU A 99 -3.86 5.48 -1.05
C LEU A 99 -4.99 5.10 -0.08
N ALA A 100 -5.85 4.15 -0.45
CA ALA A 100 -6.88 3.62 0.44
C ALA A 100 -6.28 2.90 1.66
N VAL A 101 -5.27 2.02 1.45
CA VAL A 101 -4.52 1.36 2.53
C VAL A 101 -3.94 2.40 3.48
N GLU A 102 -3.24 3.42 2.97
CA GLU A 102 -2.65 4.44 3.83
C GLU A 102 -3.70 5.17 4.67
N ARG A 103 -4.82 5.56 4.06
CA ARG A 103 -5.92 6.24 4.76
C ARG A 103 -6.48 5.37 5.88
N LEU A 104 -6.76 4.10 5.61
CA LEU A 104 -7.26 3.14 6.59
C LEU A 104 -6.29 2.96 7.76
N LEU A 105 -5.01 2.72 7.48
CA LEU A 105 -4.02 2.48 8.52
C LEU A 105 -3.72 3.74 9.35
N ARG A 106 -3.74 4.93 8.74
CA ARG A 106 -3.63 6.19 9.49
C ARG A 106 -4.84 6.44 10.38
N GLY A 107 -6.05 6.18 9.91
CA GLY A 107 -7.27 6.30 10.70
C GLY A 107 -7.24 5.35 11.90
N TYR A 108 -6.96 4.08 11.64
CA TYR A 108 -6.82 3.07 12.69
C TYR A 108 -5.73 3.41 13.70
N ALA A 109 -4.59 3.95 13.23
CA ALA A 109 -3.52 4.36 14.14
C ALA A 109 -3.89 5.54 15.04
N ALA A 110 -4.79 6.43 14.59
CA ALA A 110 -5.29 7.54 15.38
C ALA A 110 -6.32 7.10 16.44
N GLU A 111 -7.05 6.01 16.20
CA GLU A 111 -8.01 5.42 17.16
C GLU A 111 -7.30 4.71 18.33
N GLY A 112 -6.12 4.14 18.08
CA GLY A 112 -5.31 3.41 19.06
C GLY A 112 -4.15 4.20 19.68
N ALA A 113 -4.08 5.52 19.47
CA ALA A 113 -3.09 6.43 20.06
C ALA A 113 -3.61 7.05 21.36
#